data_AF-D3IIY6-F1
#
_entry.id   AF-D3IIY6-F1
#
_cell.length_a   1.000
_cell.length_b   1.000
_cell.length_c   1.000
_cell.angle_alpha   90.00
_cell.angle_beta   90.00
_cell.angle_gamma   90.00
#
_symmetry.space_group_name_H-M   'P 1'
#
loop_
_entity.id
_entity.type
_entity.pdbx_description
1 polymer ?
#
loop_
_entity_poly.entity_id
_entity_poly.type
_entity_poly.pdbx_seq_one_letter_code
_entity_poly.pdbx_strand_id
1 'polypeptide(L)'
;MKQENHPVRYSTEISDSAERALQRAIILSSVSNLNGKEVEWLDIEIPVDYSGKPRGKSIDLIGKDADGKYVLCEVKFRKKSSDNDTPEEAAKQLKRYHELIKENYEKIHGHKENGKAVDWEEVASDRTRLVVAANNSYWENWDEKSINGWKFDTSNVELYSIAVDEFEFEKQKGIEKKYTPNMPSEAKTWSLIEK
;
A
#
# COMPACT_ATOMS: atom_id res chain seq x y z
N MET A 1 25.01 17.68 8.00
CA MET A 1 23.61 18.01 7.70
C MET A 1 22.81 16.72 7.77
N LYS A 2 21.74 16.66 8.58
CA LYS A 2 20.82 15.51 8.56
C LYS A 2 19.90 15.67 7.33
N GLN A 3 19.73 14.61 6.55
CA GLN A 3 19.04 14.65 5.26
C GLN A 3 17.51 14.60 5.48
N GLU A 4 16.76 15.46 4.80
CA GLU A 4 15.29 15.44 4.75
C GLU A 4 14.81 14.62 3.55
N ASN A 5 13.62 14.01 3.66
CA ASN A 5 13.03 13.24 2.57
C ASN A 5 12.01 14.09 1.82
N HIS A 6 12.36 14.50 0.61
CA HIS A 6 11.45 15.14 -0.35
C HIS A 6 11.27 14.19 -1.54
N PRO A 7 10.12 13.51 -1.67
CA PRO A 7 9.95 12.53 -2.72
C PRO A 7 9.86 13.20 -4.10
N VAL A 8 10.41 12.51 -5.11
CA VAL A 8 10.25 12.90 -6.51
C VAL A 8 8.85 12.50 -6.96
N ARG A 9 8.16 13.39 -7.68
CA ARG A 9 6.84 13.15 -8.26
C ARG A 9 6.72 11.75 -8.87
N TYR A 10 5.70 11.00 -8.44
CA TYR A 10 5.33 9.75 -9.07
C TYR A 10 4.62 9.98 -10.41
N SER A 11 4.86 9.09 -11.37
CA SER A 11 4.12 9.08 -12.64
C SER A 11 2.80 8.33 -12.50
N THR A 12 1.70 8.91 -12.97
CA THR A 12 0.40 8.22 -13.09
C THR A 12 0.33 7.35 -14.33
N GLU A 13 1.11 7.67 -15.37
CA GLU A 13 1.28 6.86 -16.56
C GLU A 13 2.48 5.93 -16.41
N ILE A 14 2.25 4.62 -16.41
CA ILE A 14 3.26 3.60 -16.08
C ILE A 14 3.30 2.48 -17.11
N SER A 15 4.40 1.73 -17.16
CA SER A 15 4.52 0.53 -17.99
C SER A 15 4.22 -0.77 -17.24
N ASP A 16 4.17 -0.71 -15.90
CA ASP A 16 3.94 -1.86 -15.02
C ASP A 16 2.45 -2.26 -15.00
N SER A 17 2.16 -3.55 -14.83
CA SER A 17 0.79 -4.08 -14.80
C SER A 17 0.56 -5.02 -13.61
N ALA A 18 1.35 -4.89 -12.54
CA ALA A 18 1.27 -5.67 -11.32
C ALA A 18 1.02 -4.74 -10.12
N GLU A 19 1.81 -4.87 -9.05
CA GLU A 19 1.64 -4.14 -7.78
C GLU A 19 1.65 -2.63 -7.93
N ARG A 20 2.57 -2.10 -8.74
CA ARG A 20 2.62 -0.66 -9.01
C ARG A 20 1.37 -0.19 -9.75
N ALA A 21 0.80 -1.02 -10.63
CA ALA A 21 -0.47 -0.68 -11.28
C ALA A 21 -1.63 -0.63 -10.29
N LEU A 22 -1.71 -1.59 -9.37
CA LEU A 22 -2.70 -1.59 -8.30
C LEU A 22 -2.56 -0.34 -7.42
N GLN A 23 -1.34 -0.03 -6.95
CA GLN A 23 -1.06 1.17 -6.17
C GLN A 23 -1.49 2.46 -6.90
N ARG A 24 -1.17 2.58 -8.20
CA ARG A 24 -1.61 3.74 -9.02
C ARG A 24 -3.12 3.81 -9.16
N ALA A 25 -3.79 2.69 -9.41
CA ALA A 25 -5.24 2.64 -9.51
C ALA A 25 -5.92 3.08 -8.20
N ILE A 26 -5.38 2.67 -7.04
CA ILE A 26 -5.88 3.06 -5.73
C ILE A 26 -5.78 4.57 -5.51
N ILE A 27 -4.59 5.17 -5.70
CA ILE A 27 -4.42 6.61 -5.47
C ILE A 27 -5.24 7.45 -6.46
N LEU A 28 -5.39 6.99 -7.72
CA LEU A 28 -6.19 7.66 -8.74
C LEU A 28 -7.69 7.58 -8.46
N SER A 29 -8.15 6.52 -7.80
CA SER A 29 -9.52 6.42 -7.28
C SER A 29 -9.78 7.40 -6.14
N SER A 30 -8.72 7.93 -5.50
CA SER A 30 -8.71 8.84 -4.33
C SER A 30 -9.31 8.25 -3.06
N VAL A 31 -10.32 7.38 -3.16
CA VAL A 31 -11.00 6.75 -2.03
C VAL A 31 -11.13 5.25 -2.23
N SER A 32 -11.18 4.52 -1.11
CA SER A 32 -11.57 3.12 -1.03
C SER A 32 -12.42 2.88 0.22
N ASN A 33 -13.28 1.86 0.19
CA ASN A 33 -14.09 1.45 1.32
C ASN A 33 -13.50 0.19 1.96
N LEU A 34 -12.88 0.33 3.13
CA LEU A 34 -12.28 -0.77 3.88
C LEU A 34 -13.31 -1.28 4.89
N ASN A 35 -13.96 -2.42 4.55
CA ASN A 35 -14.97 -3.06 5.39
C ASN A 35 -16.03 -2.08 5.95
N GLY A 36 -16.66 -1.30 5.07
CA GLY A 36 -17.69 -0.32 5.43
C GLY A 36 -17.16 1.06 5.79
N LYS A 37 -15.83 1.22 5.97
CA LYS A 37 -15.22 2.50 6.33
C LYS A 37 -14.49 3.14 5.15
N GLU A 38 -14.89 4.35 4.78
CA GLU A 38 -14.18 5.11 3.75
C GLU A 38 -12.79 5.54 4.23
N VAL A 39 -11.81 5.36 3.35
CA VAL A 39 -10.45 5.85 3.47
C VAL A 39 -10.14 6.72 2.27
N GLU A 40 -9.71 7.94 2.55
CA GLU A 40 -9.18 8.84 1.55
C GLU A 40 -7.66 8.65 1.44
N TRP A 41 -7.17 8.33 0.25
CA TRP A 41 -5.76 8.14 -0.04
C TRP A 41 -5.09 9.48 -0.32
N LEU A 42 -4.11 9.83 0.50
CA LEU A 42 -3.46 11.14 0.49
C LEU A 42 -2.19 11.12 -0.36
N ASP A 43 -1.45 10.01 -0.35
CA ASP A 43 -0.16 9.92 -1.03
C ASP A 43 0.34 8.47 -1.20
N ILE A 44 1.40 8.29 -1.99
CA ILE A 44 2.03 7.00 -2.30
C ILE A 44 3.55 7.09 -2.32
N GLU A 45 4.23 5.93 -2.28
CA GLU A 45 5.68 5.78 -2.46
C GLU A 45 6.52 6.72 -1.57
N ILE A 46 6.04 7.08 -0.37
CA ILE A 46 6.70 8.06 0.50
C ILE A 46 7.95 7.44 1.14
N PRO A 47 9.15 8.03 0.93
CA PRO A 47 10.39 7.54 1.53
C PRO A 47 10.40 7.73 3.04
N VAL A 48 10.65 6.63 3.75
CA VAL A 48 10.80 6.60 5.22
C VAL A 48 12.23 6.23 5.65
N ASP A 49 13.11 5.94 4.69
CA ASP A 49 14.53 5.69 4.93
C ASP A 49 15.34 6.99 4.82
N TYR A 50 16.16 7.26 5.84
CA TYR A 50 17.04 8.43 5.95
C TYR A 50 18.52 8.09 5.73
N SER A 51 18.82 6.89 5.25
CA SER A 51 20.19 6.43 4.97
C SER A 51 20.88 7.13 3.79
N GLY A 52 20.18 8.05 3.11
CA GLY A 52 20.70 8.81 1.96
C GLY A 52 20.84 8.00 0.68
N LYS A 53 20.25 6.80 0.63
CA LYS A 53 20.27 5.92 -0.55
C LYS A 53 19.25 6.39 -1.61
N PRO A 54 19.61 6.39 -2.91
CA PRO A 54 18.73 6.83 -3.99
C PRO A 54 17.42 6.03 -4.16
N ARG A 55 17.35 4.80 -3.63
CA ARG A 55 16.16 3.94 -3.62
C ARG A 55 15.93 3.47 -2.19
N GLY A 56 15.58 4.42 -1.33
CA GLY A 56 15.22 4.18 0.05
C GLY A 56 13.93 3.37 0.16
N LYS A 57 13.67 2.87 1.36
CA LYS A 57 12.40 2.23 1.68
C LYS A 57 11.29 3.26 1.65
N SER A 58 10.17 2.90 1.06
CA SER A 58 8.98 3.74 0.97
C SER A 58 7.75 2.99 1.45
N ILE A 59 6.84 3.69 2.10
CA ILE A 59 5.47 3.18 2.29
C ILE A 59 4.74 3.21 0.94
N ASP A 60 3.88 2.23 0.68
CA ASP A 60 3.17 2.20 -0.59
C ASP A 60 2.06 3.24 -0.64
N LEU A 61 1.26 3.34 0.42
CA LEU A 61 0.08 4.20 0.49
C LEU A 61 -0.04 4.80 1.89
N ILE A 62 -0.50 6.04 1.94
CA ILE A 62 -1.01 6.66 3.17
C ILE A 62 -2.39 7.24 2.90
N GLY A 63 -3.30 7.02 3.85
CA GLY A 63 -4.65 7.55 3.81
C GLY A 63 -5.13 8.02 5.17
N LYS A 64 -6.32 8.62 5.19
CA LYS A 64 -7.03 9.00 6.41
C LYS A 64 -8.46 8.48 6.33
N ASP A 65 -8.88 7.75 7.34
CA ASP A 65 -10.23 7.20 7.39
C ASP A 65 -11.27 8.23 7.87
N ALA A 66 -12.55 7.91 7.70
CA ALA A 66 -13.65 8.81 8.05
C ALA A 66 -13.70 9.26 9.53
N ASP A 67 -13.02 8.54 10.45
CA ASP A 67 -12.90 8.94 11.86
C ASP A 67 -11.66 9.80 12.12
N GLY A 68 -10.93 10.17 11.07
CA GLY A 68 -9.69 10.92 11.15
C GLY A 68 -8.48 10.09 11.55
N LYS A 69 -8.51 8.75 11.52
CA LYS A 69 -7.32 7.94 11.81
C LYS A 69 -6.48 7.75 10.55
N TYR A 70 -5.17 7.91 10.67
CA TYR A 70 -4.26 7.60 9.58
C TYR A 70 -4.18 6.09 9.33
N VAL A 71 -4.01 5.74 8.05
CA VAL A 71 -3.85 4.39 7.55
C VAL A 71 -2.55 4.34 6.76
N LEU A 72 -1.61 3.50 7.19
CA LEU A 72 -0.45 3.12 6.38
C LEU A 72 -0.76 1.78 5.73
N CYS A 73 -0.57 1.71 4.41
CA CYS A 73 -0.89 0.51 3.65
C CYS A 73 0.33 0.04 2.84
N GLU A 74 0.64 -1.25 2.96
CA GLU A 74 1.53 -2.00 2.06
C GLU A 74 0.64 -2.75 1.05
N VAL A 75 0.94 -2.63 -0.23
CA VAL A 75 0.16 -3.25 -1.32
C VAL A 75 0.92 -4.47 -1.81
N LYS A 76 0.20 -5.58 -1.98
CA LYS A 76 0.75 -6.77 -2.64
C LYS A 76 -0.05 -7.13 -3.88
N PHE A 77 0.63 -7.63 -4.90
CA PHE A 77 -0.06 -8.12 -6.10
C PHE A 77 0.60 -9.37 -6.64
N ARG A 78 -0.23 -10.39 -6.89
CA ARG A 78 0.23 -11.66 -7.46
C ARG A 78 -0.37 -11.86 -8.84
N LYS A 79 0.53 -12.11 -9.80
CA LYS A 79 0.21 -12.58 -11.15
C LYS A 79 0.32 -14.09 -11.34
N LYS A 80 1.28 -14.70 -10.64
CA LYS A 80 1.67 -16.12 -10.73
C LYS A 80 2.39 -16.53 -9.44
N SER A 81 2.69 -17.83 -9.31
CA SER A 81 3.20 -18.41 -8.09
C SER A 81 4.63 -18.02 -7.68
N SER A 82 4.78 -16.84 -7.04
CA SER A 82 5.96 -16.48 -6.26
C SER A 82 5.73 -16.76 -4.78
N ASP A 83 6.73 -17.35 -4.11
CA ASP A 83 6.68 -17.82 -2.72
C ASP A 83 7.51 -16.94 -1.75
N ASN A 84 8.09 -15.83 -2.23
CA ASN A 84 9.04 -15.03 -1.43
C ASN A 84 8.44 -13.80 -0.73
N ASP A 85 7.14 -13.53 -0.91
CA ASP A 85 6.49 -12.32 -0.41
C ASP A 85 5.28 -12.69 0.49
N THR A 86 5.59 -13.19 1.68
CA THR A 86 4.58 -13.72 2.61
C THR A 86 3.79 -12.59 3.29
N PRO A 87 2.56 -12.85 3.78
CA PRO A 87 1.81 -11.86 4.55
C PRO A 87 2.56 -11.39 5.81
N GLU A 88 3.35 -12.28 6.42
CA GLU A 88 4.18 -11.96 7.59
C GLU A 88 5.31 -10.99 7.24
N GLU A 89 6.01 -11.19 6.11
CA GLU A 89 7.07 -10.28 5.70
C GLU A 89 6.52 -8.90 5.31
N ALA A 90 5.37 -8.84 4.64
CA ALA A 90 4.65 -7.60 4.37
C ALA A 90 4.27 -6.87 5.68
N ALA A 91 3.73 -7.60 6.67
CA ALA A 91 3.39 -7.04 7.97
C ALA A 91 4.64 -6.55 8.75
N LYS A 92 5.74 -7.29 8.74
CA LYS A 92 7.02 -6.88 9.35
C LYS A 92 7.59 -5.63 8.68
N GLN A 93 7.54 -5.57 7.36
CA GLN A 93 7.98 -4.41 6.58
C GLN A 93 7.18 -3.17 6.97
N LEU A 94 5.85 -3.26 7.00
CA LEU A 94 4.97 -2.16 7.36
C LEU A 94 5.17 -1.68 8.80
N LYS A 95 5.29 -2.60 9.76
CA LYS A 95 5.64 -2.27 11.17
C LYS A 95 6.97 -1.53 11.23
N ARG A 96 7.99 -2.00 10.51
CA ARG A 96 9.29 -1.34 10.46
C ARG A 96 9.20 0.06 9.87
N TYR A 97 8.35 0.28 8.86
CA TYR A 97 8.12 1.61 8.30
C TYR A 97 7.46 2.53 9.32
N HIS A 98 6.45 2.04 10.05
CA HIS A 98 5.83 2.81 11.12
C HIS A 98 6.82 3.21 12.22
N GLU A 99 7.69 2.30 12.66
CA GLU A 99 8.74 2.63 13.64
C GLU A 99 9.75 3.67 13.11
N LEU A 100 10.15 3.58 11.83
CA LEU A 100 10.99 4.61 11.21
C LEU A 100 10.29 5.98 11.16
N ILE A 101 8.97 5.99 10.94
CA ILE A 101 8.16 7.21 10.98
C ILE A 101 8.14 7.78 12.40
N LYS A 102 7.90 6.96 13.42
CA LYS A 102 7.95 7.39 14.83
C LYS A 102 9.25 8.08 15.20
N GLU A 103 10.37 7.52 14.75
CA GLU A 103 11.69 8.07 15.03
C GLU A 103 12.00 9.37 14.26
N ASN A 104 11.29 9.65 13.16
CA ASN A 104 11.71 10.66 12.19
C ASN A 104 10.58 11.54 11.62
N TYR A 105 9.38 11.55 12.21
CA TYR A 105 8.20 12.21 11.64
C TYR A 105 8.44 13.68 11.24
N GLU A 106 9.25 14.42 12.00
CA GLU A 106 9.62 15.82 11.72
C GLU A 106 10.38 16.02 10.39
N LYS A 107 10.91 14.94 9.81
CA LYS A 107 11.77 14.96 8.60
C LYS A 107 11.09 14.33 7.39
N ILE A 108 9.85 13.86 7.53
CA ILE A 108 9.10 13.27 6.42
C ILE A 108 8.35 14.38 5.72
N HIS A 109 8.50 14.44 4.41
CA HIS A 109 7.65 15.26 3.57
C HIS A 109 6.98 14.35 2.53
N GLY A 110 5.68 14.54 2.33
CA GLY A 110 4.95 13.90 1.24
C GLY A 110 5.20 14.60 -0.10
N HIS A 111 4.56 14.09 -1.15
CA HIS A 111 4.49 14.76 -2.44
C HIS A 111 3.66 16.03 -2.30
N LYS A 112 4.26 17.18 -2.68
CA LYS A 112 3.60 18.50 -2.62
C LYS A 112 2.38 18.61 -3.55
N GLU A 113 2.23 17.70 -4.50
CA GLU A 113 1.25 17.77 -5.58
C GLU A 113 -0.14 17.23 -5.22
N ASN A 114 -0.26 16.43 -4.16
CA ASN A 114 -1.55 15.88 -3.73
C ASN A 114 -2.37 16.85 -2.86
N GLY A 115 -1.85 18.06 -2.59
CA GLY A 115 -2.58 19.19 -2.00
C GLY A 115 -3.01 19.02 -0.54
N LYS A 116 -3.01 17.80 0.00
CA LYS A 116 -3.43 17.51 1.38
C LYS A 116 -2.22 17.27 2.27
N ALA A 117 -2.09 18.09 3.29
CA ALA A 117 -1.05 17.93 4.29
C ALA A 117 -1.28 16.65 5.09
N VAL A 118 -0.19 15.90 5.31
CA VAL A 118 -0.15 14.77 6.23
C VAL A 118 0.40 15.27 7.55
N ASP A 119 -0.33 15.04 8.64
CA ASP A 119 0.16 15.26 9.99
C ASP A 119 1.02 14.06 10.41
N TRP A 120 2.33 14.17 10.18
CA TRP A 120 3.26 13.08 10.44
C TRP A 120 3.40 12.74 11.92
N GLU A 121 3.14 13.69 12.82
CA GLU A 121 3.12 13.44 14.27
C GLU A 121 1.94 12.53 14.64
N GLU A 122 0.76 12.80 14.08
CA GLU A 122 -0.39 11.91 14.26
C GLU A 122 -0.17 10.54 13.60
N VAL A 123 0.48 10.49 12.43
CA VAL A 123 0.87 9.22 11.77
C VAL A 123 1.84 8.41 12.62
N ALA A 124 2.75 9.04 13.37
CA ALA A 124 3.65 8.38 14.30
C ALA A 124 2.94 7.84 15.56
N SER A 125 1.67 8.13 15.78
CA SER A 125 0.96 7.63 16.96
C SER A 125 0.60 6.13 16.85
N ASP A 126 0.45 5.46 17.98
CA ASP A 126 -0.06 4.07 18.03
C ASP A 126 -1.52 3.94 17.57
N ARG A 127 -2.20 5.05 17.26
CA ARG A 127 -3.56 5.04 16.68
C ARG A 127 -3.55 4.81 15.17
N THR A 128 -2.41 4.93 14.51
CA THR A 128 -2.26 4.68 13.08
C THR A 128 -2.57 3.22 12.77
N ARG A 129 -3.47 3.01 11.82
CA ARG A 129 -3.85 1.67 11.35
C ARG A 129 -2.81 1.17 10.37
N LEU A 130 -2.37 -0.07 10.56
CA LEU A 130 -1.45 -0.75 9.66
C LEU A 130 -2.24 -1.76 8.83
N VAL A 131 -2.21 -1.60 7.51
CA VAL A 131 -2.98 -2.39 6.56
C VAL A 131 -2.04 -3.07 5.56
N VAL A 132 -2.23 -4.37 5.34
CA VAL A 132 -1.72 -5.04 4.14
C VAL A 132 -2.90 -5.33 3.25
N ALA A 133 -2.86 -4.85 2.00
CA ALA A 133 -3.93 -5.07 1.04
C ALA A 133 -3.38 -5.75 -0.21
N ALA A 134 -4.09 -6.75 -0.72
CA ALA A 134 -3.64 -7.49 -1.91
C ALA A 134 -4.81 -7.95 -2.78
N ASN A 135 -4.50 -8.31 -4.03
CA ASN A 135 -5.49 -8.93 -4.91
C ASN A 135 -5.85 -10.37 -4.47
N ASN A 136 -6.99 -10.88 -4.90
CA ASN A 136 -7.48 -12.21 -4.51
C ASN A 136 -6.44 -13.33 -4.77
N SER A 137 -5.77 -13.34 -5.93
CA SER A 137 -4.75 -14.35 -6.26
C SER A 137 -3.57 -14.37 -5.28
N TYR A 138 -3.26 -13.26 -4.61
CA TYR A 138 -2.24 -13.24 -3.56
C TYR A 138 -2.70 -14.02 -2.33
N TRP A 139 -3.94 -13.81 -1.90
CA TRP A 139 -4.49 -14.45 -0.71
C TRP A 139 -4.78 -15.92 -0.93
N GLU A 140 -5.38 -16.30 -2.07
CA GLU A 140 -5.65 -17.70 -2.42
C GLU A 140 -4.40 -18.58 -2.30
N ASN A 141 -3.25 -18.06 -2.72
CA ASN A 141 -1.99 -18.75 -2.54
C ASN A 141 -1.62 -19.03 -1.08
N TRP A 142 -1.76 -18.02 -0.23
CA TRP A 142 -1.33 -18.11 1.15
C TRP A 142 -2.34 -18.86 2.00
N ASP A 143 -3.62 -18.88 1.60
CA ASP A 143 -4.63 -19.79 2.13
C ASP A 143 -4.28 -21.24 1.83
N GLU A 144 -3.93 -21.56 0.57
CA GLU A 144 -3.45 -22.92 0.21
C GLU A 144 -2.23 -23.32 1.05
N LYS A 145 -1.26 -22.42 1.26
CA LYS A 145 -0.08 -22.70 2.08
C LYS A 145 -0.43 -22.83 3.57
N SER A 146 -1.39 -22.05 4.07
CA SER A 146 -1.87 -22.11 5.46
C SER A 146 -2.62 -23.42 5.74
N ILE A 147 -3.43 -23.89 4.80
CA ILE A 147 -4.04 -25.23 4.82
C ILE A 147 -2.95 -26.31 4.90
N ASN A 148 -1.81 -26.09 4.26
CA ASN A 148 -0.63 -26.95 4.35
C ASN A 148 0.23 -26.74 5.61
N GLY A 149 -0.31 -26.06 6.63
CA GLY A 149 0.28 -25.95 7.97
C GLY A 149 1.20 -24.73 8.19
N TRP A 150 1.30 -23.82 7.22
CA TRP A 150 2.03 -22.57 7.41
C TRP A 150 1.26 -21.63 8.34
N LYS A 151 1.97 -20.93 9.22
CA LYS A 151 1.40 -19.92 10.12
C LYS A 151 2.14 -18.62 9.93
N PHE A 152 1.40 -17.53 9.79
CA PHE A 152 1.94 -16.20 9.57
C PHE A 152 1.56 -15.29 10.74
N ASP A 153 2.55 -14.68 11.40
CA ASP A 153 2.26 -13.69 12.45
C ASP A 153 2.06 -12.30 11.85
N THR A 154 0.79 -11.91 11.71
CA THR A 154 0.37 -10.58 11.25
C THR A 154 -0.26 -9.76 12.38
N SER A 155 0.06 -10.04 13.65
CA SER A 155 -0.55 -9.36 14.80
C SER A 155 -0.49 -7.84 14.69
N ASN A 156 -1.57 -7.14 15.03
CA ASN A 156 -1.72 -5.68 14.93
C ASN A 156 -1.61 -5.09 13.50
N VAL A 157 -1.78 -5.93 12.48
CA VAL A 157 -1.94 -5.51 11.08
C VAL A 157 -3.25 -6.07 10.57
N GLU A 158 -4.04 -5.21 9.93
CA GLU A 158 -5.28 -5.58 9.27
C GLU A 158 -4.96 -6.09 7.86
N LEU A 159 -5.62 -7.17 7.42
CA LEU A 159 -5.39 -7.78 6.11
C LEU A 159 -6.64 -7.60 5.25
N TYR A 160 -6.48 -7.09 4.04
CA TYR A 160 -7.59 -6.82 3.13
C TYR A 160 -7.39 -7.47 1.76
N SER A 161 -8.46 -8.06 1.25
CA SER A 161 -8.54 -8.47 -0.15
C SER A 161 -9.17 -7.37 -1.00
N ILE A 162 -8.59 -7.16 -2.18
CA ILE A 162 -9.06 -6.26 -3.21
C ILE A 162 -9.51 -7.13 -4.39
N ALA A 163 -10.76 -6.96 -4.82
CA ALA A 163 -11.35 -7.73 -5.92
C ALA A 163 -10.83 -7.29 -7.30
N VAL A 164 -9.53 -7.48 -7.54
CA VAL A 164 -8.86 -7.23 -8.81
C VAL A 164 -8.32 -8.55 -9.35
N ASP A 165 -8.66 -8.86 -10.60
CA ASP A 165 -8.12 -10.01 -11.31
C ASP A 165 -6.63 -9.83 -11.62
N GLU A 166 -5.86 -10.92 -11.62
CA GLU A 166 -4.42 -10.90 -11.83
C GLU A 166 -3.98 -10.39 -13.22
N PHE A 167 -4.87 -10.43 -14.20
CA PHE A 167 -4.65 -9.93 -15.56
C PHE A 167 -5.34 -8.58 -15.85
N GLU A 168 -6.05 -8.00 -14.88
CA GLU A 168 -6.86 -6.80 -15.10
C GLU A 168 -6.04 -5.65 -15.68
N PHE A 169 -4.90 -5.36 -15.06
CA PHE A 169 -4.02 -4.28 -15.51
C PHE A 169 -3.26 -4.60 -16.80
N GLU A 170 -3.06 -5.88 -17.14
CA GLU A 170 -2.53 -6.27 -18.45
C GLU A 170 -3.55 -6.00 -19.55
N LYS A 171 -4.83 -6.31 -19.28
CA LYS A 171 -5.93 -6.02 -20.18
C LYS A 171 -6.12 -4.52 -20.38
N GLN A 172 -6.04 -3.73 -19.32
CA GLN A 172 -6.11 -2.26 -19.41
C GLN A 172 -4.95 -1.67 -20.23
N LYS A 173 -3.74 -2.20 -20.07
CA LYS A 173 -2.57 -1.76 -20.84
C LYS A 173 -2.66 -2.13 -22.32
N GLY A 174 -3.16 -3.32 -22.64
CA GLY A 174 -3.21 -3.83 -24.01
C GLY A 174 -1.82 -3.84 -24.66
N ILE A 175 -1.69 -3.22 -25.83
CA ILE A 175 -0.44 -3.13 -26.60
C ILE A 175 0.38 -1.88 -26.30
N GLU A 176 -0.13 -0.98 -25.45
CA GLU A 176 0.51 0.32 -25.21
C GLU A 176 1.79 0.17 -24.37
N LYS A 177 2.77 1.06 -24.62
CA LYS A 177 4.02 1.07 -23.85
C LYS A 177 3.78 1.48 -22.40
N LYS A 178 2.88 2.44 -22.20
CA LYS A 178 2.45 2.96 -20.92
C LYS A 178 0.95 3.25 -20.95
N TYR A 179 0.33 3.28 -19.78
CA TYR A 179 -1.09 3.55 -19.60
C TYR A 179 -1.31 4.13 -18.20
N THR A 180 -2.50 4.67 -17.96
CA THR A 180 -2.93 5.11 -16.63
C THR A 180 -3.85 4.02 -16.06
N PRO A 181 -3.43 3.29 -15.01
CA PRO A 181 -4.26 2.25 -14.40
C PRO A 181 -5.53 2.85 -13.81
N ASN A 182 -6.66 2.16 -13.97
CA ASN A 182 -7.92 2.53 -13.39
C ASN A 182 -8.44 1.43 -12.47
N MET A 183 -9.03 1.82 -11.34
CA MET A 183 -9.59 0.86 -10.39
C MET A 183 -10.92 0.30 -10.93
N PRO A 184 -11.09 -1.04 -11.03
CA PRO A 184 -12.40 -1.64 -11.26
C PRO A 184 -13.41 -1.18 -10.22
N SER A 185 -14.70 -1.10 -10.58
CA SER A 185 -15.71 -0.52 -9.69
C SER A 185 -15.96 -1.40 -8.45
N GLU A 186 -15.99 -2.69 -8.66
CA GLU A 186 -16.07 -3.75 -7.66
C GLU A 186 -14.86 -3.75 -6.72
N ALA A 187 -13.70 -3.30 -7.18
CA ALA A 187 -12.45 -3.29 -6.43
C ALA A 187 -12.32 -2.10 -5.47
N LYS A 188 -13.27 -1.14 -5.50
CA LYS A 188 -13.27 0.00 -4.57
C LYS A 188 -13.63 -0.39 -3.14
N THR A 189 -14.28 -1.53 -2.96
CA THR A 189 -14.60 -2.09 -1.64
C THR A 189 -13.62 -3.21 -1.33
N TRP A 190 -12.98 -3.11 -0.18
CA TRP A 190 -11.98 -4.06 0.27
C TRP A 190 -12.58 -4.93 1.37
N SER A 191 -12.37 -6.23 1.25
CA SER A 191 -12.89 -7.23 2.18
C SER A 191 -11.84 -7.52 3.24
N LEU A 192 -12.20 -7.39 4.52
CA LEU A 192 -11.35 -7.78 5.62
C LEU A 192 -11.15 -9.31 5.60
N ILE A 193 -9.91 -9.76 5.77
CA ILE A 193 -9.57 -11.17 5.90
C ILE A 193 -9.56 -11.52 7.38
N GLU A 194 -10.43 -12.45 7.76
CA GLU A 194 -10.46 -13.02 9.10
C GLU A 194 -9.25 -13.94 9.30
N LYS A 195 -8.62 -13.86 10.47
CA LYS A 195 -7.40 -14.61 10.83
C LYS A 195 -7.69 -15.94 11.49
#